data_AF-A0A9N9NLW9-F1
#
_entry.id   AF-A0A9N9NLW9-F1
#
_cell.length_a   1.000
_cell.length_b   1.000
_cell.length_c   1.000
_cell.angle_alpha   90.00
_cell.angle_beta   90.00
_cell.angle_gamma   90.00
#
_symmetry.space_group_name_H-M   'P 1'
#
loop_
_entity.id
_entity.type
_entity.pdbx_description
1 polymer ?
#
loop_
_entity_poly.entity_id
_entity_poly.type
_entity_poly.pdbx_seq_one_letter_code
_entity_poly.pdbx_strand_id
1 'polypeptide(L)'
;MSSSKRVLKAGILGATGTVGQRFILLLSVHPHFTIHSVGASSRSAGKKYCQATKWRMTSPIAADIKDMIIKECIPELFKDCDVIFSGLDSDVAGDIGFLVTNANCSTTGLVVALKPLQDSFGPIESVIVHTMQAVSGAGYPGVASLDIFDNVVPYISGEEEKMEYETLKILGDLNQEATGFQLLSSMSVSASCNRVPVIDGHTECVSVKFKNRPPPSPEQIIQAFDSYISEAQQIGCYSAPENPILVQNEQDRPQPRFDRDNGNGYSVTV
;
A
#
# COMPACT_ATOMS: atom_id res chain seq x y z
N MET A 1 -31.10 9.66 -11.06
CA MET A 1 -31.65 9.05 -9.82
C MET A 1 -30.53 8.27 -9.16
N SER A 2 -29.96 8.79 -8.07
CA SER A 2 -28.85 8.14 -7.36
C SER A 2 -29.38 6.88 -6.67
N SER A 3 -28.99 5.71 -7.16
CA SER A 3 -29.20 4.48 -6.38
C SER A 3 -28.33 4.64 -5.14
N SER A 4 -28.95 4.78 -3.96
CA SER A 4 -28.23 4.80 -2.68
C SER A 4 -27.35 3.55 -2.63
N LYS A 5 -26.03 3.71 -2.84
CA LYS A 5 -25.08 2.60 -2.74
C LYS A 5 -25.16 2.07 -1.30
N ARG A 6 -25.39 0.76 -1.16
CA ARG A 6 -25.41 0.06 0.13
C ARG A 6 -24.10 0.38 0.87
N VAL A 7 -24.22 0.87 2.10
CA VAL A 7 -23.07 1.05 2.99
C VAL A 7 -22.66 -0.31 3.54
N LEU A 8 -21.39 -0.69 3.35
CA LEU A 8 -20.84 -1.99 3.73
C LEU A 8 -20.26 -1.94 5.15
N LYS A 9 -20.49 -3.01 5.91
CA LYS A 9 -19.97 -3.17 7.28
C LYS A 9 -18.53 -3.70 7.22
N ALA A 10 -17.58 -2.88 7.66
CA ALA A 10 -16.17 -3.24 7.69
C ALA A 10 -15.76 -3.75 9.09
N GLY A 11 -15.09 -4.89 9.14
CA GLY A 11 -14.32 -5.34 10.29
C GLY A 11 -12.83 -5.02 10.11
N ILE A 12 -12.14 -4.70 11.20
CA ILE A 12 -10.70 -4.41 11.18
C ILE A 12 -9.98 -5.33 12.18
N LEU A 13 -9.14 -6.24 11.69
CA LEU A 13 -8.29 -7.09 12.52
C LEU A 13 -6.92 -6.44 12.73
N GLY A 14 -6.33 -6.62 13.92
CA GLY A 14 -5.09 -5.91 14.28
C GLY A 14 -5.33 -4.41 14.50
N ALA A 15 -6.55 -4.02 14.90
CA ALA A 15 -7.03 -2.64 14.96
C ALA A 15 -6.20 -1.72 15.87
N THR A 16 -5.47 -2.26 16.83
CA THR A 16 -4.60 -1.50 17.75
C THR A 16 -3.21 -1.21 17.18
N GLY A 17 -2.78 -1.96 16.15
CA GLY A 17 -1.51 -1.75 15.45
C GLY A 17 -1.55 -0.52 14.55
N THR A 18 -0.40 -0.08 14.02
CA THR A 18 -0.30 1.13 13.18
C THR A 18 -1.12 1.01 11.89
N VAL A 19 -1.07 -0.14 11.22
CA VAL A 19 -1.89 -0.42 10.03
C VAL A 19 -3.39 -0.38 10.36
N GLY A 20 -3.80 -1.03 11.44
CA GLY A 20 -5.19 -1.01 11.91
C GLY A 20 -5.70 0.40 12.25
N GLN A 21 -4.87 1.22 12.89
CA GLN A 21 -5.18 2.62 13.17
C GLN A 21 -5.34 3.45 11.88
N ARG A 22 -4.53 3.18 10.84
CA ARG A 22 -4.68 3.83 9.53
C ARG A 22 -5.97 3.41 8.83
N PHE A 23 -6.35 2.13 8.90
CA PHE A 23 -7.67 1.67 8.43
C PHE A 23 -8.80 2.41 9.12
N ILE A 24 -8.75 2.55 10.45
CA ILE A 24 -9.77 3.29 11.20
C ILE A 24 -9.86 4.74 10.72
N LEU A 25 -8.71 5.42 10.57
CA LEU A 25 -8.68 6.81 10.12
C LEU A 25 -9.34 6.98 8.73
N LEU A 26 -8.98 6.13 7.77
CA LEU A 26 -9.49 6.23 6.40
C LEU A 26 -10.96 5.80 6.29
N LEU A 27 -11.36 4.73 6.99
CA LEU A 27 -12.73 4.21 6.94
C LEU A 27 -13.72 5.08 7.72
N SER A 28 -13.28 5.84 8.72
CA SER A 28 -14.15 6.73 9.52
C SER A 28 -14.78 7.86 8.69
N VAL A 29 -14.19 8.20 7.55
CA VAL A 29 -14.67 9.25 6.65
C VAL A 29 -15.13 8.70 5.29
N HIS A 30 -15.17 7.37 5.14
CA HIS A 30 -15.47 6.74 3.85
C HIS A 30 -16.99 6.59 3.62
N PRO A 31 -17.55 7.03 2.48
CA PRO A 31 -19.00 7.05 2.29
C PRO A 31 -19.62 5.67 2.07
N HIS A 32 -18.84 4.69 1.61
CA HIS A 32 -19.34 3.35 1.32
C HIS A 32 -19.07 2.32 2.43
N PHE A 33 -18.33 2.68 3.49
CA PHE A 33 -17.99 1.77 4.57
C PHE A 33 -18.42 2.34 5.91
N THR A 34 -18.83 1.47 6.82
CA THR A 34 -18.99 1.80 8.25
C THR A 34 -18.21 0.79 9.06
N ILE A 35 -17.37 1.28 9.96
CA ILE A 35 -16.59 0.42 10.86
C ILE A 35 -17.58 -0.25 11.82
N HIS A 36 -17.79 -1.54 11.64
CA HIS A 36 -18.76 -2.33 12.39
C HIS A 36 -18.13 -3.10 13.55
N SER A 37 -16.88 -3.53 13.40
CA SER A 37 -16.19 -4.31 14.42
C SER A 37 -14.67 -4.08 14.37
N VAL A 38 -14.05 -4.02 15.55
CA VAL A 38 -12.60 -3.90 15.70
C VAL A 38 -12.07 -5.09 16.50
N GLY A 39 -11.03 -5.72 15.97
CA GLY A 39 -10.41 -6.93 16.51
C GLY A 39 -8.94 -6.70 16.86
N ALA A 40 -8.51 -7.25 17.99
CA ALA A 40 -7.10 -7.28 18.38
C ALA A 40 -6.79 -8.52 19.23
N SER A 41 -5.63 -8.54 19.88
CA SER A 41 -5.19 -9.65 20.73
C SER A 41 -6.17 -9.93 21.89
N SER A 42 -6.16 -11.16 22.42
CA SER A 42 -6.98 -11.58 23.57
C SER A 42 -6.75 -10.71 24.81
N ARG A 43 -5.54 -10.12 24.96
CA ARG A 43 -5.23 -9.13 26.02
C ARG A 43 -6.03 -7.83 25.89
N SER A 44 -6.40 -7.45 24.68
CA SER A 44 -7.13 -6.22 24.35
C SER A 44 -8.64 -6.44 24.25
N ALA A 45 -9.06 -7.67 23.94
CA ALA A 45 -10.46 -8.05 23.87
C ALA A 45 -11.24 -7.69 25.15
N GLY A 46 -12.49 -7.23 24.98
CA GLY A 46 -13.38 -6.79 26.06
C GLY A 46 -13.15 -5.37 26.56
N LYS A 47 -12.04 -4.71 26.18
CA LYS A 47 -11.77 -3.30 26.52
C LYS A 47 -12.37 -2.36 25.49
N LYS A 48 -12.66 -1.13 25.89
CA LYS A 48 -12.96 -0.04 24.94
C LYS A 48 -11.72 0.25 24.10
N TYR A 49 -11.91 0.60 22.82
CA TYR A 49 -10.82 0.89 21.90
C TYR A 49 -9.87 1.96 22.45
N CYS A 50 -10.41 3.05 22.99
CA CYS A 50 -9.62 4.14 23.56
C CYS A 50 -8.76 3.73 24.78
N GLN A 51 -9.12 2.66 25.48
CA GLN A 51 -8.42 2.18 26.67
C GLN A 51 -7.29 1.19 26.33
N ALA A 52 -7.42 0.45 25.23
CA ALA A 52 -6.41 -0.53 24.81
C ALA A 52 -5.41 0.04 23.80
N THR A 53 -5.83 1.02 22.99
CA THR A 53 -5.02 1.54 21.89
C THR A 53 -4.08 2.64 22.35
N LYS A 54 -2.79 2.49 22.04
CA LYS A 54 -1.84 3.61 22.00
C LYS A 54 -1.97 4.28 20.64
N TRP A 55 -2.78 5.32 20.57
CA TRP A 55 -3.07 6.01 19.31
C TRP A 55 -1.87 6.83 18.82
N ARG A 56 -1.47 6.61 17.56
CA ARG A 56 -0.25 7.18 16.96
C ARG A 56 -0.53 8.01 15.70
N MET A 57 -1.80 8.18 15.32
CA MET A 57 -2.17 9.04 14.20
C MET A 57 -2.19 10.51 14.64
N THR A 58 -1.97 11.42 13.70
CA THR A 58 -2.00 12.87 13.92
C THR A 58 -3.41 13.40 14.14
N SER A 59 -4.42 12.72 13.59
CA SER A 59 -5.84 13.04 13.79
C SER A 59 -6.41 12.27 14.99
N PRO A 60 -7.37 12.82 15.75
CA PRO A 60 -7.96 12.14 16.89
C PRO A 60 -8.78 10.90 16.47
N ILE A 61 -8.93 9.95 17.39
CA ILE A 61 -9.85 8.81 17.21
C ILE A 61 -11.27 9.36 17.00
N ALA A 62 -11.98 8.88 15.98
CA ALA A 62 -13.38 9.21 15.74
C ALA A 62 -14.25 8.84 16.96
N ALA A 63 -15.24 9.69 17.28
CA ALA A 63 -16.05 9.57 18.50
C ALA A 63 -16.73 8.20 18.60
N ASP A 64 -17.33 7.73 17.50
CA ASP A 64 -18.05 6.46 17.43
C ASP A 64 -17.15 5.24 17.62
N ILE A 65 -15.85 5.38 17.40
CA ILE A 65 -14.86 4.30 17.52
C ILE A 65 -14.28 4.22 18.94
N LYS A 66 -14.17 5.34 19.65
CA LYS A 66 -13.54 5.40 20.98
C LYS A 66 -14.12 4.38 21.96
N ASP A 67 -15.44 4.25 21.98
CA ASP A 67 -16.18 3.40 22.91
C ASP A 67 -16.49 2.00 22.37
N MET A 68 -16.08 1.68 21.13
CA MET A 68 -16.24 0.32 20.60
C MET A 68 -15.49 -0.69 21.46
N ILE A 69 -16.16 -1.81 21.75
CA ILE A 69 -15.55 -2.92 22.46
C ILE A 69 -14.71 -3.74 21.49
N ILE A 70 -13.43 -3.91 21.81
CA ILE A 70 -12.52 -4.75 21.03
C ILE A 70 -12.95 -6.20 21.16
N LYS A 71 -13.08 -6.86 20.01
CA LYS A 71 -13.32 -8.30 19.90
C LYS A 71 -12.00 -9.04 19.78
N GLU A 72 -11.99 -10.31 20.15
CA GLU A 72 -10.89 -11.20 19.77
C GLU A 72 -10.96 -11.47 18.26
N CYS A 73 -9.82 -11.63 17.59
CA CYS A 73 -9.75 -11.88 16.13
C CYS A 73 -10.19 -13.31 15.77
N ILE A 74 -11.47 -13.64 16.02
CA ILE A 74 -12.06 -14.96 15.77
C ILE A 74 -13.25 -14.79 14.79
N PRO A 75 -13.34 -15.57 13.69
CA PRO A 75 -14.35 -15.39 12.64
C PRO A 75 -15.80 -15.25 13.12
N GLU A 76 -16.22 -16.03 14.12
CA GLU A 76 -17.59 -16.02 14.64
C GLU A 76 -18.01 -14.66 15.20
N LEU A 77 -17.04 -13.89 15.71
CA LEU A 77 -17.26 -12.55 16.27
C LEU A 77 -17.40 -11.47 15.18
N PHE A 78 -17.11 -11.80 13.93
CA PHE A 78 -17.09 -10.89 12.78
C PHE A 78 -18.12 -11.25 11.68
N LYS A 79 -18.96 -12.26 11.90
CA LYS A 79 -19.98 -12.74 10.94
C LYS A 79 -20.93 -11.68 10.37
N ASP A 80 -21.12 -10.57 11.09
CA ASP A 80 -22.00 -9.46 10.69
C ASP A 80 -21.29 -8.42 9.81
N CYS A 81 -20.00 -8.61 9.49
CA CYS A 81 -19.24 -7.75 8.58
C CYS A 81 -19.38 -8.24 7.14
N ASP A 82 -19.47 -7.30 6.20
CA ASP A 82 -19.47 -7.59 4.76
C ASP A 82 -18.04 -7.74 4.22
N VAL A 83 -17.06 -7.07 4.84
CA VAL A 83 -15.63 -7.14 4.48
C VAL A 83 -14.76 -7.04 5.72
N ILE A 84 -13.61 -7.72 5.71
CA ILE A 84 -12.62 -7.67 6.78
C ILE A 84 -11.29 -7.14 6.23
N PHE A 85 -10.78 -6.07 6.84
CA PHE A 85 -9.44 -5.57 6.62
C PHE A 85 -8.50 -6.13 7.68
N SER A 86 -7.41 -6.77 7.25
CA SER A 86 -6.41 -7.33 8.16
C SER A 86 -5.17 -6.45 8.21
N GLY A 87 -4.80 -6.00 9.41
CA GLY A 87 -3.48 -5.49 9.75
C GLY A 87 -2.70 -6.48 10.63
N LEU A 88 -3.00 -7.77 10.52
CA LEU A 88 -2.29 -8.86 11.21
C LEU A 88 -1.14 -9.37 10.35
N ASP A 89 -0.18 -10.00 11.01
CA ASP A 89 0.89 -10.75 10.35
C ASP A 89 0.32 -11.97 9.59
N SER A 90 1.01 -12.38 8.52
CA SER A 90 0.54 -13.41 7.60
C SER A 90 0.46 -14.81 8.20
N ASP A 91 1.21 -15.07 9.27
CA ASP A 91 1.26 -16.35 9.98
C ASP A 91 0.01 -16.67 10.80
N VAL A 92 -0.86 -15.67 11.04
CA VAL A 92 -2.13 -15.82 11.76
C VAL A 92 -3.32 -16.07 10.82
N ALA A 93 -3.09 -16.16 9.51
CA ALA A 93 -4.15 -16.38 8.53
C ALA A 93 -4.76 -17.80 8.63
N GLY A 94 -6.08 -17.91 8.54
CA GLY A 94 -6.82 -19.18 8.52
C GLY A 94 -7.78 -19.28 7.32
N ASP A 95 -8.64 -20.29 7.32
CA ASP A 95 -9.59 -20.54 6.23
C ASP A 95 -10.63 -19.41 6.12
N ILE A 96 -10.73 -18.81 4.93
CA ILE A 96 -11.64 -17.70 4.61
C ILE A 96 -12.23 -17.88 3.20
N GLY A 97 -13.33 -17.18 2.91
CA GLY A 97 -14.03 -17.31 1.61
C GLY A 97 -13.12 -17.00 0.42
N PHE A 98 -12.48 -15.83 0.41
CA PHE A 98 -11.37 -15.52 -0.49
C PHE A 98 -10.48 -14.46 0.16
N LEU A 99 -9.24 -14.36 -0.30
CA LEU A 99 -8.25 -13.39 0.18
C LEU A 99 -7.71 -12.57 -0.99
N VAL A 100 -7.63 -11.26 -0.78
CA VAL A 100 -6.87 -10.35 -1.65
C VAL A 100 -5.79 -9.71 -0.80
N THR A 101 -4.53 -9.88 -1.21
CA THR A 101 -3.38 -9.31 -0.52
C THR A 101 -2.97 -8.01 -1.19
N ASN A 102 -2.87 -6.93 -0.41
CA ASN A 102 -2.16 -5.73 -0.87
C ASN A 102 -0.66 -6.05 -1.02
N ALA A 103 -0.01 -5.45 -2.00
CA ALA A 103 1.42 -5.57 -2.21
C ALA A 103 2.22 -4.88 -1.10
N ASN A 104 3.52 -5.16 -1.05
CA ASN A 104 4.45 -4.39 -0.25
C ASN A 104 4.41 -2.90 -0.66
N CYS A 105 4.57 -1.99 0.31
CA CYS A 105 4.57 -0.56 0.07
C CYS A 105 5.70 -0.10 -0.86
N SER A 106 6.89 -0.71 -0.79
CA SER A 106 7.99 -0.44 -1.72
C SER A 106 7.71 -0.97 -3.12
N THR A 107 7.12 -2.17 -3.23
CA THR A 107 6.71 -2.69 -4.55
C THR A 107 5.64 -1.82 -5.21
N THR A 108 4.69 -1.29 -4.43
CA THR A 108 3.60 -0.46 -4.96
C THR A 108 4.10 0.79 -5.66
N GLY A 109 5.09 1.50 -5.08
CA GLY A 109 5.70 2.68 -5.70
C GLY A 109 6.28 2.36 -7.07
N LEU A 110 7.07 1.28 -7.14
CA LEU A 110 7.67 0.81 -8.38
C LEU A 110 6.64 0.43 -9.45
N VAL A 111 5.73 -0.51 -9.15
CA VAL A 111 4.85 -1.11 -10.17
C VAL A 111 3.82 -0.13 -10.72
N VAL A 112 3.38 0.86 -9.93
CA VAL A 112 2.50 1.93 -10.40
C VAL A 112 3.18 2.75 -11.49
N ALA A 113 4.47 3.07 -11.33
CA ALA A 113 5.24 3.77 -12.37
C ALA A 113 5.58 2.86 -13.56
N LEU A 114 5.93 1.59 -13.34
CA LEU A 114 6.30 0.70 -14.46
C LEU A 114 5.13 0.33 -15.36
N LYS A 115 3.90 0.24 -14.83
CA LYS A 115 2.71 -0.17 -15.58
C LYS A 115 2.44 0.66 -16.85
N PRO A 116 2.29 2.00 -16.79
CA PRO A 116 2.05 2.80 -18.00
C PRO A 116 3.22 2.75 -19.00
N LEU A 117 4.45 2.59 -18.51
CA LEU A 117 5.62 2.45 -19.39
C LEU A 117 5.56 1.14 -20.17
N GLN A 118 5.20 0.04 -19.50
CA GLN A 118 5.03 -1.26 -20.14
C GLN A 118 3.86 -1.24 -21.15
N ASP A 119 2.74 -0.62 -20.78
CA ASP A 119 1.56 -0.52 -21.65
C ASP A 119 1.83 0.34 -22.89
N SER A 120 2.63 1.40 -22.76
CA SER A 120 2.90 2.36 -23.85
C SER A 120 4.06 1.94 -24.75
N PHE A 121 5.11 1.34 -24.19
CA PHE A 121 6.37 1.10 -24.90
C PHE A 121 6.72 -0.38 -25.06
N GLY A 122 5.88 -1.27 -24.52
CA GLY A 122 6.06 -2.72 -24.55
C GLY A 122 6.99 -3.22 -23.44
N PRO A 123 7.50 -4.45 -23.57
CA PRO A 123 8.19 -5.13 -22.47
C PRO A 123 9.42 -4.39 -21.96
N ILE A 124 9.53 -4.31 -20.65
CA ILE A 124 10.74 -3.89 -19.94
C ILE A 124 11.64 -5.13 -19.76
N GLU A 125 12.91 -5.00 -20.11
CA GLU A 125 13.92 -6.07 -20.04
C GLU A 125 14.53 -6.19 -18.65
N SER A 126 14.88 -5.05 -18.02
CA SER A 126 15.49 -5.04 -16.69
C SER A 126 15.19 -3.77 -15.91
N VAL A 127 15.06 -3.92 -14.60
CA VAL A 127 14.85 -2.85 -13.61
C VAL A 127 15.89 -2.99 -12.51
N ILE A 128 16.57 -1.89 -12.18
CA ILE A 128 17.41 -1.78 -10.98
C ILE A 128 16.78 -0.71 -10.10
N VAL A 129 16.54 -1.03 -8.82
CA VAL A 129 15.90 -0.13 -7.86
C VAL A 129 16.69 -0.07 -6.55
N HIS A 130 16.94 1.16 -6.09
CA HIS A 130 17.50 1.44 -4.77
C HIS A 130 16.48 2.20 -3.95
N THR A 131 16.07 1.66 -2.80
CA THR A 131 15.05 2.28 -1.96
C THR A 131 15.68 3.03 -0.78
N MET A 132 15.03 4.13 -0.42
CA MET A 132 15.21 4.87 0.83
C MET A 132 13.86 4.87 1.55
N GLN A 133 13.64 3.86 2.38
CA GLN A 133 12.37 3.61 3.03
C GLN A 133 12.29 4.31 4.39
N ALA A 134 11.17 5.00 4.61
CA ALA A 134 10.80 5.57 5.90
C ALA A 134 10.64 4.52 7.01
N VAL A 135 10.74 4.96 8.27
CA VAL A 135 10.62 4.10 9.45
C VAL A 135 9.20 3.60 9.69
N SER A 136 8.16 4.29 9.20
CA SER A 136 6.78 3.83 9.34
C SER A 136 6.49 2.52 8.61
N GLY A 137 7.28 2.15 7.60
CA GLY A 137 7.18 0.88 6.90
C GLY A 137 7.53 -0.35 7.75
N ALA A 138 8.22 -0.18 8.89
CA ALA A 138 8.56 -1.28 9.79
C ALA A 138 7.42 -1.65 10.77
N GLY A 139 6.27 -0.99 10.68
CA GLY A 139 5.15 -1.22 11.59
C GLY A 139 5.45 -0.75 13.02
N TYR A 140 4.85 -1.42 14.01
CA TYR A 140 5.08 -1.15 15.44
C TYR A 140 5.56 -2.44 16.14
N PRO A 141 6.63 -2.42 16.97
CA PRO A 141 7.29 -1.26 17.58
C PRO A 141 8.14 -0.39 16.63
N GLY A 142 8.33 -0.82 15.39
CA GLY A 142 9.06 -0.08 14.37
C GLY A 142 10.58 -0.20 14.55
N VAL A 143 11.32 0.69 13.89
CA VAL A 143 12.78 0.77 14.01
C VAL A 143 13.15 1.56 15.26
N ALA A 144 14.03 1.04 16.12
CA ALA A 144 14.43 1.76 17.32
C ALA A 144 15.19 3.03 16.96
N SER A 145 15.05 4.10 17.76
CA SER A 145 15.66 5.38 17.46
C SER A 145 17.19 5.32 17.37
N LEU A 146 17.83 4.47 18.20
CA LEU A 146 19.29 4.28 18.18
C LEU A 146 19.78 3.58 16.91
N ASP A 147 18.92 2.81 16.23
CA ASP A 147 19.30 2.12 14.99
C ASP A 147 19.30 3.07 13.79
N ILE A 148 18.55 4.19 13.85
CA ILE A 148 18.25 5.03 12.67
C ILE A 148 18.61 6.51 12.80
N PHE A 149 18.67 7.08 14.01
CA PHE A 149 19.08 8.47 14.17
C PHE A 149 20.54 8.67 13.75
N ASP A 150 20.78 9.66 12.89
CA ASP A 150 22.09 9.95 12.30
C ASP A 150 22.70 8.73 11.57
N ASN A 151 21.84 7.85 11.03
CA ASN A 151 22.28 6.58 10.44
C ASN A 151 21.44 6.19 9.21
N VAL A 152 21.94 5.22 8.45
CA VAL A 152 21.22 4.50 7.40
C VAL A 152 21.41 3.00 7.66
N VAL A 153 20.33 2.22 7.58
CA VAL A 153 20.42 0.76 7.68
C VAL A 153 20.30 0.16 6.28
N PRO A 154 21.38 -0.40 5.70
CA PRO A 154 21.40 -0.84 4.30
C PRO A 154 20.82 -2.24 4.09
N TYR A 155 19.86 -2.63 4.92
CA TYR A 155 19.23 -3.94 4.86
C TYR A 155 17.85 -3.92 5.52
N ILE A 156 16.86 -4.47 4.82
CA ILE A 156 15.52 -4.74 5.33
C ILE A 156 15.20 -6.20 5.01
N SER A 157 15.04 -7.03 6.04
CA SER A 157 14.90 -8.47 5.88
C SER A 157 13.68 -8.85 5.03
N GLY A 158 13.93 -9.60 3.95
CA GLY A 158 12.89 -10.10 3.05
C GLY A 158 12.30 -9.06 2.10
N GLU A 159 12.79 -7.81 2.13
CA GLU A 159 12.22 -6.71 1.35
C GLU A 159 12.65 -6.78 -0.12
N GLU A 160 13.92 -7.06 -0.37
CA GLU A 160 14.50 -7.16 -1.72
C GLU A 160 13.85 -8.32 -2.49
N GLU A 161 13.75 -9.50 -1.87
CA GLU A 161 13.14 -10.68 -2.50
C GLU A 161 11.64 -10.47 -2.77
N LYS A 162 10.93 -9.76 -1.89
CA LYS A 162 9.53 -9.38 -2.11
C LYS A 162 9.40 -8.42 -3.27
N MET A 163 10.21 -7.36 -3.34
CA MET A 163 10.16 -6.41 -4.44
C MET A 163 10.42 -7.10 -5.78
N GLU A 164 11.43 -7.95 -5.86
CA GLU A 164 11.77 -8.68 -7.06
C GLU A 164 10.64 -9.64 -7.49
N TYR A 165 10.08 -10.42 -6.56
CA TYR A 165 9.02 -11.38 -6.88
C TYR A 165 7.66 -10.73 -7.14
N GLU A 166 7.20 -9.84 -6.27
CA GLU A 166 5.89 -9.21 -6.35
C GLU A 166 5.77 -8.33 -7.60
N THR A 167 6.84 -7.65 -8.02
CA THR A 167 6.86 -6.87 -9.28
C THR A 167 6.48 -7.74 -10.47
N LEU A 168 7.07 -8.93 -10.59
CA LEU A 168 6.79 -9.86 -11.69
C LEU A 168 5.38 -10.45 -11.62
N LYS A 169 4.82 -10.59 -10.42
CA LYS A 169 3.45 -11.08 -10.23
C LYS A 169 2.41 -10.01 -10.56
N ILE A 170 2.62 -8.78 -10.10
CA ILE A 170 1.67 -7.66 -10.27
C ILE A 170 1.62 -7.19 -11.73
N LEU A 171 2.77 -7.14 -12.40
CA LEU A 171 2.87 -6.76 -13.82
C LEU A 171 2.72 -7.96 -14.78
N GLY A 172 2.50 -9.16 -14.24
CA GLY A 172 2.19 -10.36 -15.00
C GLY A 172 0.69 -10.45 -15.33
N ASP A 173 0.26 -11.66 -15.69
CA ASP A 173 -1.10 -11.94 -16.12
C ASP A 173 -1.72 -13.09 -15.30
N LEU A 174 -3.02 -13.33 -15.48
CA LEU A 174 -3.62 -14.60 -15.09
C LEU A 174 -3.27 -15.68 -16.13
N ASN A 175 -3.19 -16.94 -15.70
CA ASN A 175 -3.16 -18.04 -16.66
C ASN A 175 -4.48 -18.11 -17.45
N GLN A 176 -4.49 -18.80 -18.60
CA GLN A 176 -5.66 -18.85 -19.49
C GLN A 176 -6.94 -19.38 -18.82
N GLU A 177 -6.79 -20.21 -17.78
CA GLU A 177 -7.90 -20.82 -17.04
C GLU A 177 -8.36 -19.98 -15.83
N ALA A 178 -7.69 -18.87 -15.53
CA ALA A 178 -7.90 -18.04 -14.35
C ALA A 178 -7.83 -18.80 -13.00
N THR A 179 -6.99 -19.83 -12.93
CA THR A 179 -6.73 -20.66 -11.74
C THR A 179 -5.41 -20.32 -11.05
N GLY A 180 -4.59 -19.47 -11.66
CA GLY A 180 -3.30 -19.05 -11.13
C GLY A 180 -2.72 -17.83 -11.83
N PHE A 181 -1.58 -17.36 -11.34
CA PHE A 181 -0.86 -16.22 -11.89
C PHE A 181 0.27 -16.70 -12.80
N GLN A 182 0.44 -16.02 -13.93
CA GLN A 182 1.59 -16.13 -14.82
C GLN A 182 2.52 -14.96 -14.55
N LEU A 183 3.66 -15.24 -13.91
CA LEU A 183 4.68 -14.22 -13.65
C LEU A 183 5.26 -13.67 -14.96
N LEU A 184 5.57 -12.37 -14.96
CA LEU A 184 6.20 -11.70 -16.08
C LEU A 184 7.63 -12.23 -16.28
N SER A 185 7.86 -13.01 -17.33
CA SER A 185 9.16 -13.65 -17.58
C SER A 185 10.14 -12.79 -18.40
N SER A 186 9.68 -11.66 -18.94
CA SER A 186 10.48 -10.78 -19.81
C SER A 186 11.36 -9.78 -19.06
N MET A 187 11.17 -9.65 -17.75
CA MET A 187 11.79 -8.63 -16.91
C MET A 187 12.66 -9.26 -15.84
N SER A 188 13.87 -8.76 -15.66
CA SER A 188 14.65 -8.96 -14.44
C SER A 188 14.54 -7.74 -13.52
N VAL A 189 14.43 -7.98 -12.22
CA VAL A 189 14.41 -6.93 -11.20
C VAL A 189 15.56 -7.18 -10.25
N SER A 190 16.32 -6.14 -9.90
CA SER A 190 17.35 -6.17 -8.86
C SER A 190 17.09 -5.04 -7.88
N ALA A 191 16.82 -5.40 -6.63
CA ALA A 191 16.51 -4.44 -5.57
C ALA A 191 17.64 -4.30 -4.55
N SER A 192 17.78 -3.10 -3.99
CA SER A 192 18.59 -2.85 -2.79
C SER A 192 17.79 -1.95 -1.86
N CYS A 193 17.47 -2.46 -0.67
CA CYS A 193 16.49 -1.85 0.21
C CYS A 193 17.11 -1.24 1.48
N ASN A 194 17.00 0.08 1.64
CA ASN A 194 17.66 0.81 2.72
C ASN A 194 16.62 1.51 3.61
N ARG A 195 16.87 1.55 4.91
CA ARG A 195 16.09 2.35 5.87
C ARG A 195 16.77 3.69 6.12
N VAL A 196 15.98 4.77 6.07
CA VAL A 196 16.44 6.15 6.31
C VAL A 196 15.63 6.83 7.43
N PRO A 197 16.15 7.88 8.10
CA PRO A 197 15.48 8.60 9.18
C PRO A 197 14.37 9.55 8.68
N VAL A 198 13.47 9.02 7.84
CA VAL A 198 12.26 9.68 7.34
C VAL A 198 11.04 9.06 8.03
N ILE A 199 10.09 9.89 8.49
CA ILE A 199 8.92 9.43 9.23
C ILE A 199 7.97 8.64 8.31
N ASP A 200 7.54 9.24 7.20
CA ASP A 200 6.68 8.62 6.18
C ASP A 200 7.09 9.04 4.77
N GLY A 201 6.82 8.17 3.80
CA GLY A 201 7.18 8.33 2.39
C GLY A 201 8.43 7.50 2.04
N HIS A 202 8.32 6.66 1.02
CA HIS A 202 9.45 5.90 0.48
C HIS A 202 9.94 6.61 -0.79
N THR A 203 11.25 6.64 -0.98
CA THR A 203 11.87 7.14 -2.21
C THR A 203 12.57 5.99 -2.91
N GLU A 204 12.44 5.92 -4.23
CA GLU A 204 13.03 4.87 -5.05
C GLU A 204 13.81 5.50 -6.19
N CYS A 205 15.09 5.15 -6.31
CA CYS A 205 15.91 5.49 -7.46
C CYS A 205 15.85 4.32 -8.44
N VAL A 206 15.19 4.50 -9.58
CA VAL A 206 14.86 3.41 -10.52
C VAL A 206 15.58 3.62 -11.86
N SER A 207 16.24 2.58 -12.35
CA SER A 207 16.80 2.50 -13.71
C SER A 207 16.07 1.44 -14.51
N VAL A 208 15.57 1.80 -15.70
CA VAL A 208 14.76 0.93 -16.56
C VAL A 208 15.42 0.73 -17.92
N LYS A 209 15.46 -0.52 -18.39
CA LYS A 209 15.87 -0.88 -19.76
C LYS A 209 14.69 -1.47 -20.52
N PHE A 210 14.27 -0.82 -21.60
CA PHE A 210 13.24 -1.35 -22.50
C PHE A 210 13.81 -2.38 -23.46
N LYS A 211 13.01 -3.43 -23.75
CA LYS A 211 13.35 -4.45 -24.74
C LYS A 211 13.24 -3.91 -26.17
N ASN A 212 12.22 -3.09 -26.44
CA ASN A 212 12.01 -2.46 -27.73
C ASN A 212 13.03 -1.33 -27.95
N ARG A 213 13.53 -1.21 -29.18
CA ARG A 213 14.52 -0.19 -29.57
C ARG A 213 14.01 0.64 -30.76
N PRO A 214 14.26 1.97 -30.79
CA PRO A 214 14.96 2.76 -29.76
C PRO A 214 14.11 2.93 -28.47
N PRO A 215 14.73 3.25 -27.32
CA PRO A 215 13.97 3.55 -26.10
C PRO A 215 13.18 4.86 -26.25
N PRO A 216 12.10 5.05 -25.47
CA PRO A 216 11.33 6.30 -25.46
C PRO A 216 12.16 7.48 -24.94
N SER A 217 11.84 8.69 -25.40
CA SER A 217 12.41 9.93 -24.87
C SER A 217 11.82 10.29 -23.50
N PRO A 218 12.46 11.16 -22.71
CA PRO A 218 11.90 11.66 -21.45
C PRO A 218 10.50 12.26 -21.62
N GLU A 219 10.25 13.01 -22.69
CA GLU A 219 8.95 13.62 -22.97
C GLU A 219 7.86 12.57 -23.23
N GLN A 220 8.22 11.47 -23.91
CA GLN A 220 7.30 10.36 -24.12
C GLN A 220 6.97 9.65 -22.80
N ILE A 221 7.95 9.48 -21.93
CA ILE A 221 7.77 8.90 -20.59
C ILE A 221 6.82 9.76 -19.75
N ILE A 222 7.06 11.08 -19.70
CA ILE A 222 6.20 12.04 -19.00
C ILE A 222 4.76 11.95 -19.54
N GLN A 223 4.60 11.95 -20.87
CA GLN A 223 3.28 11.83 -21.50
C GLN A 223 2.56 10.51 -21.15
N ALA A 224 3.31 9.40 -21.02
CA ALA A 224 2.76 8.11 -20.61
C ALA A 224 2.28 8.12 -19.16
N PHE A 225 2.98 8.83 -18.26
CA PHE A 225 2.53 9.04 -16.89
C PHE A 225 1.29 9.93 -16.82
N ASP A 226 1.30 11.07 -17.49
CA ASP A 226 0.21 12.06 -17.46
C ASP A 226 -1.10 11.50 -18.06
N SER A 227 -1.01 10.61 -19.04
CA SER A 227 -2.17 9.98 -19.67
C SER A 227 -2.63 8.67 -19.02
N TYR A 228 -1.93 8.22 -17.97
CA TYR A 228 -2.26 6.95 -17.32
C TYR A 228 -3.57 7.03 -16.54
N ILE A 229 -4.51 6.16 -16.89
CA ILE A 229 -5.78 5.99 -16.17
C ILE A 229 -5.87 4.54 -15.70
N SER A 230 -5.83 4.36 -14.38
CA SER A 230 -5.96 3.05 -13.74
C SER A 230 -7.38 2.47 -13.88
N GLU A 231 -7.50 1.15 -13.89
CA GLU A 231 -8.80 0.47 -13.92
C GLU A 231 -9.69 0.92 -12.72
N ALA A 232 -9.09 1.15 -11.55
CA ALA A 232 -9.81 1.65 -10.37
C ALA A 232 -10.49 3.00 -10.62
N GLN A 233 -9.87 3.90 -11.39
CA GLN A 233 -10.51 5.15 -11.82
C GLN A 233 -11.61 4.90 -12.85
N GLN A 234 -11.36 4.01 -13.84
CA GLN A 234 -12.32 3.71 -14.90
C GLN A 234 -13.65 3.17 -14.34
N ILE A 235 -13.59 2.32 -13.32
CA ILE A 235 -14.78 1.78 -12.64
C ILE A 235 -15.35 2.72 -11.55
N GLY A 236 -14.75 3.90 -11.35
CA GLY A 236 -15.24 4.93 -10.44
C GLY A 236 -15.09 4.56 -8.96
N CYS A 237 -13.98 3.93 -8.57
CA CYS A 237 -13.67 3.69 -7.17
C CYS A 237 -13.50 5.03 -6.42
N TYR A 238 -14.22 5.18 -5.31
CA TYR A 238 -14.27 6.45 -4.56
C TYR A 238 -12.89 6.94 -4.08
N SER A 239 -12.05 6.01 -3.62
CA SER A 239 -10.71 6.34 -3.11
C SER A 239 -9.62 6.31 -4.19
N ALA A 240 -9.96 6.06 -5.47
CA ALA A 240 -8.98 6.15 -6.53
C ALA A 240 -8.56 7.62 -6.70
N PRO A 241 -7.25 7.92 -6.80
CA PRO A 241 -6.79 9.29 -6.99
C PRO A 241 -7.24 9.83 -8.34
N GLU A 242 -7.41 11.14 -8.44
CA GLU A 242 -7.68 11.80 -9.72
C GLU A 242 -6.51 11.61 -10.71
N ASN A 243 -5.28 11.68 -10.20
CA ASN A 243 -4.05 11.42 -10.95
C ASN A 243 -3.25 10.34 -10.22
N PRO A 244 -3.15 9.08 -10.71
CA PRO A 244 -2.41 8.02 -10.04
C PRO A 244 -0.91 8.30 -9.97
N ILE A 245 -0.40 8.99 -10.97
CA ILE A 245 1.00 9.40 -11.08
C ILE A 245 1.02 10.92 -11.21
N LEU A 246 1.89 11.57 -10.44
CA LEU A 246 2.13 13.00 -10.49
C LEU A 246 3.59 13.23 -10.84
N VAL A 247 3.86 13.75 -12.04
CA VAL A 247 5.22 14.06 -12.47
C VAL A 247 5.62 15.44 -11.93
N GLN A 248 6.78 15.52 -11.28
CA GLN A 248 7.40 16.78 -10.88
C GLN A 248 8.47 17.20 -11.90
N ASN A 249 8.51 18.49 -12.23
CA ASN A 249 9.45 19.01 -13.23
C ASN A 249 10.68 19.65 -12.57
N GLU A 250 10.60 19.95 -11.28
CA GLU A 250 11.68 20.51 -10.49
C GLU A 250 12.78 19.46 -10.26
N GLN A 251 14.02 19.88 -10.44
CA GLN A 251 15.19 19.00 -10.43
C GLN A 251 15.41 18.29 -9.07
N ASP A 252 14.93 18.86 -7.98
CA ASP A 252 15.11 18.36 -6.61
C ASP A 252 13.86 17.70 -6.03
N ARG A 253 12.93 17.26 -6.90
CA ARG A 253 11.67 16.59 -6.52
C ARG A 253 11.61 15.19 -7.12
N PRO A 254 10.84 14.27 -6.51
CA PRO A 254 10.06 14.42 -5.28
C PRO A 254 10.89 14.34 -3.98
N GLN A 255 10.34 14.88 -2.89
CA GLN A 255 10.90 14.78 -1.54
C GLN A 255 9.83 14.29 -0.55
N PRO A 256 10.09 13.23 0.26
CA PRO A 256 9.07 12.60 1.10
C PRO A 256 8.24 13.55 1.95
N ARG A 257 8.89 14.49 2.65
CA ARG A 257 8.19 15.42 3.55
C ARG A 257 7.27 16.40 2.82
N PHE A 258 7.57 16.73 1.57
CA PHE A 258 6.82 17.70 0.78
C PHE A 258 5.75 17.06 -0.09
N ASP A 259 5.98 15.82 -0.55
CA ASP A 259 5.17 15.18 -1.58
C ASP A 259 4.30 14.01 -1.11
N ARG A 260 4.55 13.44 0.08
CA ARG A 260 3.84 12.23 0.55
C ARG A 260 2.32 12.36 0.66
N ASP A 261 1.81 13.58 0.77
CA ASP A 261 0.37 13.86 0.93
C ASP A 261 -0.30 14.22 -0.41
N ASN A 262 0.45 14.23 -1.52
CA ASN A 262 -0.10 14.44 -2.86
C ASN A 262 -1.18 13.39 -3.17
N GLY A 263 -2.30 13.83 -3.75
CA GLY A 263 -3.46 12.95 -3.98
C GLY A 263 -4.02 12.32 -2.70
N ASN A 264 -3.86 13.00 -1.55
CA ASN A 264 -4.18 12.47 -0.21
C ASN A 264 -3.39 11.20 0.17
N GLY A 265 -2.20 11.03 -0.41
CA GLY A 265 -1.35 9.85 -0.23
C GLY A 265 -1.78 8.63 -1.06
N TYR A 266 -2.71 8.80 -2.02
CA TYR A 266 -3.10 7.75 -2.97
C TYR A 266 -2.36 7.84 -4.31
N SER A 267 -1.68 8.96 -4.59
CA SER A 267 -0.89 9.15 -5.81
C SER A 267 0.58 8.81 -5.57
N VAL A 268 1.24 8.26 -6.58
CA VAL A 268 2.71 8.15 -6.64
C VAL A 268 3.26 9.40 -7.31
N THR A 269 4.29 10.00 -6.74
CA THR A 269 4.98 11.16 -7.35
C THR A 269 6.27 10.69 -7.98
N VAL A 270 6.51 11.07 -9.25
CA VAL A 270 7.70 10.72 -10.03
C VAL A 270 8.48 11.98 -10.36
#